data_AF-A0A3D1ZP53-F1
#
_entry.id   AF-A0A3D1ZP53-F1
#
_cell.length_a   1.000
_cell.length_b   1.000
_cell.length_c   1.000
_cell.angle_alpha   90.00
_cell.angle_beta   90.00
_cell.angle_gamma   90.00
#
_symmetry.space_group_name_H-M   'P 1'
#
loop_
_entity.id
_entity.type
_entity.pdbx_description
1 polymer ?
#
loop_
_entity_poly.entity_id
_entity_poly.type
_entity_poly.pdbx_seq_one_letter_code
_entity_poly.pdbx_strand_id
1 'polypeptide(L)' 'KLLDEMLAKIGLDRKDVYVTNMVKCRPPKNRDPLLEELSSCAPYLDKQIEIISPRVIVCLGRFSFSKFFPGEA' A
#
# COMPACT_ATOMS: atom_id res chain seq x y z
N LYS A 1 -10.25 9.81 5.93
CA LYS A 1 -11.56 9.78 6.62
C LYS A 1 -11.92 8.35 7.03
N LEU A 2 -12.45 7.50 6.13
CA LEU A 2 -12.82 6.12 6.54
C LEU A 2 -11.68 5.32 7.16
N LEU A 3 -10.49 5.30 6.54
CA LEU A 3 -9.34 4.59 7.09
C LEU A 3 -8.96 5.09 8.49
N ASP A 4 -9.03 6.40 8.73
CA ASP A 4 -8.66 7.00 10.02
C ASP A 4 -9.69 6.62 11.10
N GLU A 5 -10.98 6.59 10.74
CA GLU A 5 -12.06 6.12 11.62
C GLU A 5 -11.91 4.62 11.94
N MET A 6 -11.48 3.79 10.98
CA MET A 6 -11.22 2.37 11.22
C MET A 6 -10.03 2.14 12.15
N LEU A 7 -8.95 2.91 11.99
CA LEU A 7 -7.79 2.87 12.89
C LEU A 7 -8.19 3.29 14.31
N ALA A 8 -8.97 4.37 14.44
CA ALA A 8 -9.44 4.85 15.75
C ALA A 8 -10.28 3.81 16.49
N LYS A 9 -11.11 3.02 15.78
CA LYS A 9 -11.91 1.94 16.37
C LYS A 9 -11.08 0.82 17.00
N ILE A 10 -9.83 0.64 16.57
CA ILE A 10 -8.90 -0.33 17.15
C ILE A 10 -7.83 0.33 18.03
N GLY A 11 -8.04 1.61 18.41
CA GLY A 11 -7.15 2.34 19.31
C GLY A 11 -5.82 2.78 18.68
N LEU A 12 -5.75 2.87 17.35
CA LEU A 12 -4.57 3.38 16.64
C LEU A 12 -4.82 4.78 16.08
N ASP A 13 -3.82 5.66 16.20
CA ASP A 13 -3.80 6.96 15.52
C ASP A 13 -3.14 6.81 14.15
N ARG A 14 -3.53 7.65 13.19
CA ARG A 14 -2.94 7.72 11.85
C ARG A 14 -1.43 8.00 11.90
N LYS A 15 -0.95 8.72 12.91
CA LYS A 15 0.49 9.02 13.10
C LYS A 15 1.31 7.82 13.58
N ASP A 16 0.66 6.79 14.15
CA ASP A 16 1.33 5.61 14.71
C ASP A 16 1.56 4.52 13.65
N VAL A 17 1.06 4.73 12.43
CA VAL A 17 1.16 3.79 11.32
C VAL A 17 1.77 4.47 10.10
N TYR A 18 2.42 3.67 9.26
CA TYR A 18 2.90 4.13 7.95
C TYR A 18 1.92 3.70 6.86
N VAL A 19 1.41 4.67 6.08
CA VAL A 19 0.50 4.41 4.96
C VAL A 19 1.14 4.83 3.65
N THR A 20 1.16 3.91 2.70
CA THR A 20 1.75 4.09 1.37
C THR A 20 0.93 3.35 0.32
N ASN A 21 1.24 3.55 -0.96
CA ASN A 21 0.55 2.92 -2.09
C ASN A 21 1.53 2.19 -3.01
N MET A 22 1.00 1.27 -3.83
CA MET A 22 1.77 0.51 -4.84
C MET A 22 2.42 1.42 -5.88
N VAL A 23 1.70 2.46 -6.33
CA VAL A 23 2.24 3.51 -7.20
C VAL A 23 2.38 4.82 -6.43
N LYS A 24 3.41 5.61 -6.77
CA LYS A 24 3.67 6.90 -6.11
C LYS A 24 3.08 8.10 -6.87
N CYS A 25 2.68 7.87 -8.11
CA CYS A 25 2.03 8.85 -8.97
C CYS A 25 0.57 8.46 -9.18
N ARG A 26 -0.32 9.46 -9.18
CA ARG A 26 -1.75 9.26 -9.44
C ARG A 26 -1.96 8.95 -10.93
N PRO A 27 -2.51 7.78 -11.30
CA PRO A 27 -2.77 7.47 -12.70
C PRO A 27 -3.78 8.45 -13.33
N PRO A 28 -3.69 8.71 -14.64
CA PRO A 28 -4.63 9.57 -15.34
C PRO A 28 -6.08 9.15 -15.12
N LYS A 29 -6.95 10.10 -14.78
CA LYS A 29 -8.38 9.85 -14.50
C LYS A 29 -8.64 8.80 -13.40
N ASN A 30 -7.70 8.55 -12.49
CA ASN A 30 -7.82 7.50 -11.45
C ASN A 30 -8.06 6.10 -12.01
N ARG A 31 -7.61 5.81 -13.23
CA ARG A 31 -7.62 4.44 -13.72
C ARG A 31 -6.75 3.54 -12.85
N ASP A 32 -6.92 2.24 -13.02
CA ASP A 32 -6.00 1.28 -12.44
C ASP A 32 -4.57 1.45 -12.97
N PRO A 33 -3.55 1.18 -12.14
CA PRO A 33 -2.16 1.24 -12.56
C PRO A 33 -1.86 0.13 -13.57
N LEU A 34 -1.03 0.46 -14.56
CA LEU A 34 -0.49 -0.51 -15.51
C LEU A 34 0.62 -1.34 -14.84
N LEU A 35 0.90 -2.52 -15.40
CA LEU A 35 1.97 -3.39 -14.92
C LEU A 35 3.34 -2.70 -14.92
N GLU A 36 3.60 -1.87 -15.94
CA GLU A 36 4.84 -1.09 -16.03
C GLU A 36 4.94 -0.01 -14.93
N GLU A 37 3.83 0.65 -14.60
CA GLU A 37 3.77 1.65 -13.52
C GLU A 37 4.02 0.99 -12.15
N LEU A 38 3.45 -0.20 -11.94
CA LEU A 38 3.70 -1.02 -10.75
C LEU A 38 5.16 -1.44 -10.66
N SER A 39 5.72 -1.96 -11.75
CA SER A 39 7.11 -2.42 -11.81
C SER A 39 8.10 -1.27 -11.58
N SER A 40 7.82 -0.10 -12.15
CA SER A 40 8.64 1.10 -11.98
C SER A 40 8.59 1.64 -10.55
N CYS A 41 7.43 1.52 -9.87
CA CYS A 41 7.27 1.98 -8.50
C CYS A 41 7.70 0.95 -7.44
N ALA A 42 7.82 -0.33 -7.80
CA ALA A 42 8.11 -1.43 -6.86
C ALA A 42 9.37 -1.19 -6.01
N PRO A 43 10.53 -0.76 -6.57
CA PRO A 43 11.75 -0.56 -5.78
C PRO A 43 11.58 0.45 -4.64
N TYR A 44 10.74 1.47 -4.81
CA TYR A 44 10.47 2.45 -3.76
C TYR A 44 9.68 1.85 -2.61
N LEU A 45 8.67 1.04 -2.92
CA LEU A 45 7.89 0.36 -1.88
C LEU A 45 8.75 -0.67 -1.14
N ASP A 46 9.57 -1.42 -1.86
CA ASP A 46 10.49 -2.40 -1.27
C ASP A 46 11.47 -1.72 -0.32
N LYS A 47 12.04 -0.57 -0.73
CA LYS A 47 12.93 0.20 0.13
C LYS A 47 12.23 0.80 1.34
N GLN A 48 10.98 1.26 1.20
CA GLN A 48 10.16 1.74 2.32
C GLN A 48 9.95 0.62 3.35
N ILE A 49 9.60 -0.59 2.89
CA ILE A 49 9.40 -1.75 3.76
C ILE A 49 10.71 -2.13 4.45
N GLU A 50 11.82 -2.15 3.73
CA GLU A 50 13.16 -2.45 4.29
C GLU A 50 13.54 -1.46 5.40
N ILE A 51 13.38 -0.15 5.17
CA ILE A 51 13.75 0.89 6.14
C ILE A 51 12.86 0.85 7.39
N ILE A 52 11.55 0.68 7.19
CA ILE A 52 10.58 0.68 8.30
C ILE A 52 10.62 -0.65 9.06
N SER A 53 10.97 -1.74 8.37
CA SER A 53 10.98 -3.10 8.90
C SER A 53 9.72 -3.43 9.72
N PRO A 54 8.51 -3.28 9.14
CA PRO A 54 7.27 -3.43 9.89
C PRO A 54 7.04 -4.88 10.33
N ARG A 55 6.42 -5.06 11.50
CA ARG A 55 6.02 -6.39 11.99
C ARG A 55 4.81 -6.97 11.24
N VAL A 56 3.94 -6.10 10.72
CA VAL A 56 2.70 -6.47 10.03
C VAL A 56 2.46 -5.48 8.89
N ILE A 57 2.03 -6.00 7.73
CA ILE A 57 1.60 -5.21 6.57
C ILE A 57 0.12 -5.52 6.31
N VAL A 58 -0.70 -4.48 6.14
CA VAL A 58 -2.12 -4.62 5.81
C VAL A 58 -2.33 -4.20 4.35
N CYS A 59 -2.84 -5.12 3.54
CA CYS A 59 -3.14 -4.87 2.13
C CYS A 59 -4.56 -4.35 1.96
N LEU A 60 -4.74 -3.20 1.30
CA LEU A 60 -6.04 -2.60 1.03
C LEU A 60 -6.30 -2.60 -0.49
N GLY A 61 -6.94 -3.67 -0.97
CA GLY A 61 -7.30 -3.85 -2.38
C GLY A 61 -6.38 -4.80 -3.16
N ARG A 62 -6.83 -5.17 -4.37
CA ARG A 62 -6.24 -6.26 -5.18
C ARG A 62 -4.77 -6.06 -5.50
N PHE A 63 -4.34 -4.88 -5.94
CA PHE A 63 -2.95 -4.66 -6.36
C PHE A 63 -1.94 -4.84 -5.23
N SER A 64 -2.26 -4.35 -4.02
CA SER A 64 -1.41 -4.59 -2.85
C SER A 64 -1.43 -6.06 -2.44
N PHE A 65 -2.59 -6.72 -2.51
CA PHE A 65 -2.70 -8.14 -2.17
C PHE A 65 -1.88 -9.02 -3.13
N SER A 66 -2.02 -8.81 -4.44
CA SER A 66 -1.29 -9.56 -5.49
C SER A 66 0.24 -9.45 -5.36
N LYS A 67 0.77 -8.37 -4.78
CA LYS A 67 2.23 -8.23 -4.55
C LYS A 67 2.75 -9.28 -3.56
N PHE A 68 1.98 -9.55 -2.49
CA PHE A 68 2.41 -10.44 -1.41
C PHE A 68 1.86 -11.86 -1.58
N PHE A 69 0.78 -12.02 -2.34
CA PHE A 69 0.11 -13.30 -2.63
C PHE A 69 -0.06 -13.49 -4.15
N PRO A 70 1.05 -13.70 -4.89
CA PRO A 70 0.98 -13.86 -6.34
C PRO A 70 0.22 -15.15 -6.72
N GLY A 71 -0.79 -15.03 -7.58
CA GLY A 71 -1.61 -16.16 -8.05
C GLY A 71 -2.89 -16.45 -7.24
N GLU A 72 -3.11 -15.73 -6.15
CA GLU A 72 -4.32 -15.86 -5.30
C GLU A 72 -5.34 -14.72 -5.52
N ALA A 73 -5.03 -13.78 -6.43
CA ALA A 73 -5.78 -12.54 -6.65
C ALA A 73 -6.62 -12.55 -7.93
#